data_AF-A4YC78-F1
#
_entry.id   AF-A4YC78-F1
#
_cell.length_a   1.000
_cell.length_b   1.000
_cell.length_c   1.000
_cell.angle_alpha   90.00
_cell.angle_beta   90.00
_cell.angle_gamma   90.00
#
_symmetry.space_group_name_H-M   'P 1'
#
loop_
_entity.id
_entity.type
_entity.pdbx_description
1 polymer ?
#
loop_
_entity_poly.entity_id
_entity_poly.type
_entity_poly.pdbx_seq_one_letter_code
_entity_poly.pdbx_strand_id
1 'polypeptide(L)'
;MQVIFTKGTQRYGQLRCVRMDGSATETKMPEQGIAPHDMIHYVVEKRLQIQGAFFSQVKAGANISFTLEHNQASRAVTNKAEIWQVESIVETLQSLLWPGDTPTYDEFIYLLEQASSSRKLALPQISEVDFDHILNEIMDLTVEWQGLGEGQSLTLKF
;
A
#
# COMPACT_ATOMS: atom_id res chain seq x y z
N MET A 1 -12.19 4.36 -7.25
CA MET A 1 -11.96 5.15 -6.03
C MET A 1 -10.77 6.07 -6.28
N GLN A 2 -10.80 7.30 -5.80
CA GLN A 2 -9.62 8.17 -5.78
C GLN A 2 -8.87 7.95 -4.47
N VAL A 3 -7.56 7.79 -4.55
CA VAL A 3 -6.65 7.70 -3.40
C VAL A 3 -5.75 8.92 -3.43
N ILE A 4 -5.86 9.76 -2.41
CA ILE A 4 -5.24 11.10 -2.37
C ILE A 4 -4.25 11.13 -1.23
N PHE A 5 -2.98 11.26 -1.56
CA PHE A 5 -1.87 11.41 -0.61
C PHE A 5 -1.52 12.89 -0.54
N THR A 6 -1.61 13.50 0.64
CA THR A 6 -1.27 14.91 0.85
C THR A 6 -0.09 15.03 1.79
N LYS A 7 0.96 15.74 1.35
CA LYS A 7 2.19 15.91 2.12
C LYS A 7 1.98 16.81 3.31
N GLY A 8 2.40 16.34 4.48
CA GLY A 8 2.28 17.03 5.74
C GLY A 8 3.30 18.15 5.92
N THR A 9 3.07 18.99 6.93
CA THR A 9 4.00 20.05 7.35
C THR A 9 4.98 19.58 8.44
N GLN A 10 4.72 18.41 9.03
CA GLN A 10 5.47 17.87 10.17
C GLN A 10 5.46 16.33 10.13
N ARG A 11 5.18 15.67 11.26
CA ARG A 11 5.26 14.20 11.40
C ARG A 11 4.26 13.42 10.55
N TYR A 12 3.18 14.06 10.09
CA TYR A 12 2.09 13.37 9.41
C TYR A 12 1.59 14.15 8.21
N GLY A 13 1.48 13.47 7.08
CA GLY A 13 0.60 13.81 5.97
C GLY A 13 -0.81 13.25 6.18
N GLN A 14 -1.59 13.25 5.11
CA GLN A 14 -2.95 12.74 5.08
C GLN A 14 -3.13 11.76 3.93
N LEU A 15 -3.80 10.64 4.21
CA LEU A 15 -4.35 9.77 3.20
C LEU A 15 -5.87 9.93 3.19
N ARG A 16 -6.44 10.26 2.03
CA ARG A 16 -7.88 10.41 1.83
C ARG A 16 -8.34 9.55 0.66
N CYS A 17 -9.38 8.76 0.87
CA CYS A 17 -10.02 7.95 -0.17
C CYS A 17 -11.43 8.48 -0.47
N VAL A 18 -11.74 8.68 -1.75
CA VAL A 18 -13.07 9.12 -2.23
C VAL A 18 -13.67 8.07 -3.16
N ARG A 19 -14.84 7.55 -2.80
CA ARG A 19 -15.55 6.50 -3.54
C ARG A 19 -16.38 7.07 -4.70
N MET A 20 -16.93 6.18 -5.52
CA MET A 20 -17.75 6.58 -6.67
C MET A 20 -19.05 7.28 -6.27
N ASP A 21 -19.59 6.95 -5.09
CA ASP A 21 -20.79 7.60 -4.53
C ASP A 21 -20.49 8.94 -3.84
N GLY A 22 -19.23 9.39 -3.88
CA GLY A 22 -18.76 10.61 -3.21
C GLY A 22 -18.49 10.47 -1.72
N SER A 23 -18.77 9.32 -1.10
CA SER A 23 -18.39 9.07 0.29
C SER A 23 -16.86 9.03 0.42
N ALA A 24 -16.35 9.51 1.55
CA ALA A 24 -14.92 9.62 1.78
C ALA A 24 -14.51 9.15 3.18
N THR A 25 -13.25 8.75 3.30
CA THR A 25 -12.61 8.40 4.57
C THR A 25 -11.16 8.86 4.53
N GLU A 26 -10.60 9.20 5.67
CA GLU A 26 -9.24 9.72 5.77
C GLU A 26 -8.56 9.28 7.07
N THR A 27 -7.23 9.20 7.02
CA THR A 27 -6.39 8.95 8.18
C THR A 27 -5.10 9.77 8.09
N LYS A 28 -4.42 9.89 9.23
CA LYS A 28 -3.07 10.44 9.28
C LYS A 28 -2.10 9.41 8.75
N MET A 29 -1.19 9.84 7.91
CA MET A 29 -0.15 9.01 7.32
C MET A 29 1.20 9.53 7.80
N PRO A 30 2.04 8.72 8.47
CA PRO A 30 3.37 9.16 8.89
C PRO A 30 4.20 9.62 7.69
N GLU A 31 4.88 10.76 7.83
CA GLU A 31 5.90 11.18 6.86
C GLU A 31 7.12 10.25 6.98
N GLN A 32 7.62 9.78 5.84
CA GLN A 32 8.72 8.82 5.74
C GLN A 32 9.73 9.31 4.68
N GLY A 33 10.98 8.84 4.75
CA GLY A 33 12.03 9.22 3.79
C GLY A 33 11.86 8.62 2.39
N ILE A 34 11.01 7.59 2.27
CA ILE A 34 10.65 6.88 1.04
C ILE A 34 9.15 7.03 0.75
N ALA A 35 8.64 6.38 -0.30
CA ALA A 35 7.19 6.29 -0.53
C ALA A 35 6.43 5.93 0.75
N PRO A 36 5.33 6.62 1.07
CA PRO A 36 4.52 6.27 2.22
C PRO A 36 4.05 4.81 2.17
N HIS A 37 3.97 4.17 3.33
CA HIS A 37 3.55 2.76 3.46
C HIS A 37 2.26 2.42 2.68
N ASP A 38 1.22 3.24 2.85
CA ASP A 38 -0.06 3.03 2.15
C ASP A 38 0.04 3.29 0.63
N MET A 39 1.06 3.99 0.15
CA MET A 39 1.32 4.11 -1.29
C MET A 39 1.87 2.81 -1.87
N ILE A 40 2.69 2.08 -1.11
CA ILE A 40 3.18 0.75 -1.49
C ILE A 40 2.01 -0.24 -1.53
N HIS A 41 1.09 -0.19 -0.55
CA HIS A 41 -0.17 -0.94 -0.61
C HIS A 41 -0.94 -0.70 -1.91
N TYR A 42 -1.07 0.57 -2.32
CA TYR A 42 -1.78 0.93 -3.54
C TYR A 42 -1.18 0.24 -4.76
N VAL A 43 0.15 0.29 -4.92
CA VAL A 43 0.84 -0.33 -6.08
C VAL A 43 0.69 -1.85 -6.05
N VAL A 44 0.97 -2.48 -4.91
CA VAL A 44 0.93 -3.94 -4.76
C VAL A 44 -0.47 -4.48 -5.02
N GLU A 45 -1.49 -3.93 -4.35
CA GLU A 45 -2.86 -4.42 -4.49
C GLU A 45 -3.41 -4.19 -5.90
N LYS A 46 -3.08 -3.05 -6.51
CA LYS A 46 -3.49 -2.74 -7.88
C LYS A 46 -2.83 -3.67 -8.89
N ARG A 47 -1.51 -3.88 -8.79
CA ARG A 47 -0.78 -4.72 -9.75
C ARG A 47 -1.19 -6.18 -9.66
N LEU A 48 -1.26 -6.71 -8.44
CA LEU A 48 -1.60 -8.11 -8.18
C LEU A 48 -3.12 -8.36 -8.16
N GLN A 49 -3.93 -7.34 -8.42
CA GLN A 49 -5.39 -7.40 -8.45
C GLN A 49 -6.02 -7.96 -7.16
N ILE A 50 -5.42 -7.67 -6.01
CA ILE A 50 -5.86 -8.20 -4.71
C ILE A 50 -7.22 -7.61 -4.33
N GLN A 51 -8.20 -8.48 -4.07
CA GLN A 51 -9.58 -8.08 -3.79
C GLN A 51 -9.92 -8.07 -2.28
N GLY A 52 -9.12 -8.72 -1.43
CA GLY A 52 -9.44 -8.88 -0.02
C GLY A 52 -8.57 -8.12 0.98
N ALA A 53 -7.68 -7.25 0.50
CA ALA A 53 -6.74 -6.47 1.31
C ALA A 53 -7.23 -5.02 1.57
N PHE A 54 -6.32 -4.10 1.87
CA PHE A 54 -6.61 -2.80 2.47
C PHE A 54 -7.47 -1.90 1.57
N PHE A 55 -7.00 -1.54 0.38
CA PHE A 55 -7.72 -0.62 -0.48
C PHE A 55 -8.99 -1.21 -1.08
N SER A 56 -9.03 -2.52 -1.30
CA SER A 56 -10.26 -3.19 -1.75
C SER A 56 -11.36 -3.14 -0.68
N GLN A 57 -11.02 -3.28 0.61
CA GLN A 57 -11.97 -3.07 1.71
C GLN A 57 -12.41 -1.61 1.81
N VAL A 58 -11.50 -0.65 1.67
CA VAL A 58 -11.83 0.78 1.67
C VAL A 58 -12.77 1.09 0.49
N LYS A 59 -12.49 0.57 -0.70
CA LYS A 59 -13.32 0.71 -1.91
C LYS A 59 -14.72 0.12 -1.71
N ALA A 60 -14.83 -0.99 -0.98
CA ALA A 60 -16.10 -1.62 -0.61
C ALA A 60 -16.88 -0.90 0.50
N GLY A 61 -16.27 0.09 1.17
CA GLY A 61 -16.96 0.94 2.15
C GLY A 61 -16.34 0.99 3.55
N ALA A 62 -15.25 0.27 3.81
CA ALA A 62 -14.58 0.33 5.12
C ALA A 62 -14.07 1.74 5.45
N ASN A 63 -14.13 2.12 6.72
CA ASN A 63 -13.41 3.31 7.18
C ASN A 63 -11.91 3.01 7.26
N ILE A 64 -11.07 3.89 6.70
CA ILE A 64 -9.63 3.69 6.57
C ILE A 64 -8.88 3.73 7.91
N SER A 65 -9.42 4.42 8.92
CA SER A 65 -8.82 4.40 10.25
C SER A 65 -9.00 3.06 10.96
N PHE A 66 -9.83 2.16 10.43
CA PHE A 66 -10.23 0.88 11.03
C PHE A 66 -10.72 0.96 12.49
N THR A 67 -10.97 2.17 12.99
CA THR A 67 -11.49 2.44 14.34
C THR A 67 -13.00 2.29 14.43
N LEU A 68 -13.68 2.06 13.30
CA LEU A 68 -15.12 1.90 13.19
C LEU A 68 -15.42 0.66 12.34
N GLU A 69 -16.34 -0.18 12.83
CA GLU A 69 -16.66 -1.50 12.29
C GLU A 69 -16.71 -1.55 10.76
N HIS A 70 -15.95 -2.47 10.18
CA HIS A 70 -16.07 -2.88 8.78
C HIS A 70 -17.54 -3.09 8.45
N ASN A 71 -18.08 -2.27 7.54
CA ASN A 71 -19.47 -2.43 7.13
C ASN A 71 -19.65 -3.80 6.43
N GLN A 72 -20.91 -4.23 6.24
CA GLN A 72 -21.19 -5.57 5.71
C GLN A 72 -20.50 -5.84 4.36
N ALA A 73 -20.42 -4.83 3.49
CA ALA A 73 -19.79 -4.94 2.17
C ALA A 73 -18.27 -5.11 2.26
N SER A 74 -17.59 -4.38 3.16
CA SER A 74 -16.16 -4.58 3.34
C SER A 74 -15.83 -5.95 3.93
N ARG A 75 -16.65 -6.44 4.88
CA ARG A 75 -16.47 -7.80 5.44
C ARG A 75 -16.66 -8.91 4.40
N ALA A 76 -17.48 -8.67 3.38
CA ALA A 76 -17.72 -9.65 2.31
C ALA A 76 -16.51 -9.81 1.38
N VAL A 77 -15.65 -8.79 1.27
CA VAL A 77 -14.43 -8.86 0.46
C VAL A 77 -13.20 -9.21 1.29
N THR A 78 -13.19 -8.96 2.60
CA THR A 78 -12.05 -9.26 3.49
C THR A 78 -11.58 -10.72 3.39
N ASN A 79 -10.30 -10.90 3.09
CA ASN A 79 -9.62 -12.20 3.21
C ASN A 79 -8.41 -12.05 4.15
N LYS A 80 -8.48 -12.67 5.34
CA LYS A 80 -7.42 -12.56 6.35
C LYS A 80 -6.07 -13.05 5.85
N ALA A 81 -6.03 -14.09 5.01
CA ALA A 81 -4.77 -14.57 4.46
C ALA A 81 -4.18 -13.54 3.49
N GLU A 82 -4.99 -12.99 2.59
CA GLU A 82 -4.55 -11.94 1.66
C GLU A 82 -4.07 -10.69 2.38
N ILE A 83 -4.76 -10.24 3.43
CA ILE A 83 -4.32 -9.08 4.23
C ILE A 83 -2.87 -9.31 4.68
N TRP A 84 -2.60 -10.39 5.41
CA TRP A 84 -1.27 -10.61 5.97
C TRP A 84 -0.21 -10.97 4.92
N GLN A 85 -0.61 -11.54 3.78
CA GLN A 85 0.28 -11.75 2.64
C GLN A 85 0.67 -10.42 2.00
N VAL A 86 -0.29 -9.52 1.77
CA VAL A 86 -0.01 -8.15 1.27
C VAL A 86 0.86 -7.37 2.24
N GLU A 87 0.57 -7.40 3.54
CA GLU A 87 1.44 -6.78 4.57
C GLU A 87 2.88 -7.30 4.47
N SER A 88 3.05 -8.62 4.29
CA SER A 88 4.39 -9.22 4.15
C SER A 88 5.11 -8.70 2.90
N ILE A 89 4.39 -8.53 1.78
CA ILE A 89 4.95 -7.97 0.54
C ILE A 89 5.33 -6.50 0.73
N VAL A 90 4.41 -5.71 1.28
CA VAL A 90 4.58 -4.26 1.49
C VAL A 90 5.75 -3.97 2.43
N GLU A 91 5.81 -4.63 3.58
CA GLU A 91 6.91 -4.45 4.54
C GLU A 91 8.25 -4.92 3.98
N THR A 92 8.26 -5.98 3.16
CA THR A 92 9.48 -6.45 2.49
C THR A 92 9.99 -5.40 1.51
N LEU A 93 9.13 -4.89 0.63
CA LEU A 93 9.48 -3.83 -0.32
C LEU A 93 9.93 -2.55 0.39
N GLN A 94 9.19 -2.13 1.42
CA GLN A 94 9.55 -0.97 2.24
C GLN A 94 10.93 -1.12 2.89
N SER A 95 11.25 -2.31 3.41
CA SER A 95 12.55 -2.59 4.02
C SER A 95 13.67 -2.54 3.00
N LEU A 96 13.44 -3.06 1.79
CA LEU A 96 14.42 -3.08 0.69
C LEU A 96 14.65 -1.71 0.06
N LEU A 97 13.65 -0.83 0.07
CA LEU A 97 13.76 0.52 -0.48
C LEU A 97 14.44 1.51 0.48
N TRP A 98 14.48 1.19 1.78
CA TRP A 98 15.03 2.08 2.80
C TRP A 98 16.53 2.42 2.62
N PRO A 99 17.42 1.47 2.22
CA PRO A 99 18.83 1.76 1.96
C PRO A 99 19.08 2.68 0.76
N GLY A 100 18.13 2.74 -0.19
CA GLY A 100 18.23 3.56 -1.42
C GLY A 100 18.84 2.86 -2.63
N ASP A 101 19.33 1.63 -2.48
CA ASP A 101 19.77 0.79 -3.61
C ASP A 101 18.56 0.16 -4.33
N THR A 102 18.71 -0.15 -5.62
CA THR A 102 17.67 -0.86 -6.38
C THR A 102 17.65 -2.34 -5.97
N PRO A 103 16.56 -2.84 -5.35
CA PRO A 103 16.49 -4.22 -4.90
C PRO A 103 16.42 -5.20 -6.06
N THR A 104 17.01 -6.38 -5.88
CA THR A 104 16.87 -7.50 -6.82
C THR A 104 15.68 -8.39 -6.47
N TYR A 105 15.19 -9.14 -7.45
CA TYR A 105 14.12 -10.12 -7.23
C TYR A 105 14.52 -11.22 -6.23
N ASP A 106 15.76 -11.68 -6.25
CA ASP A 106 16.26 -12.70 -5.30
C ASP A 106 16.28 -12.18 -3.86
N GLU A 107 16.70 -10.94 -3.63
CA GLU A 107 16.63 -10.30 -2.31
C GLU A 107 15.19 -10.15 -1.82
N PHE A 108 14.29 -9.78 -2.73
CA PHE A 108 12.86 -9.68 -2.46
C PHE A 108 12.26 -11.03 -2.04
N ILE A 109 12.48 -12.10 -2.82
CA ILE A 109 11.95 -13.42 -2.49
C ILE A 109 12.54 -13.93 -1.17
N TYR A 110 13.86 -13.75 -0.96
CA TYR A 110 14.50 -14.17 0.29
C TYR A 110 13.85 -13.52 1.52
N LEU A 111 13.66 -12.20 1.52
CA LEU A 111 13.02 -11.50 2.64
C LEU A 111 11.53 -11.82 2.76
N LEU A 112 10.82 -11.96 1.65
CA LEU A 112 9.41 -12.32 1.65
C LEU A 112 9.17 -13.72 2.23
N GLU A 113 10.06 -14.67 1.98
CA GLU A 113 10.05 -16.00 2.60
C GLU A 113 10.19 -15.91 4.13
N GLN A 114 11.10 -15.07 4.63
CA GLN A 114 11.26 -14.86 6.07
C GLN A 114 10.02 -14.22 6.69
N ALA A 115 9.49 -13.18 6.05
CA ALA A 115 8.28 -12.47 6.48
C ALA A 115 7.06 -13.40 6.51
N SER A 116 6.87 -14.21 5.47
CA SER A 116 5.76 -15.17 5.38
C SER A 116 5.88 -16.29 6.40
N SER A 117 7.09 -16.83 6.58
CA SER A 117 7.37 -17.91 7.54
C SER A 117 7.13 -17.47 8.98
N SER A 118 7.57 -16.25 9.35
CA SER A 118 7.34 -15.70 10.69
C SER A 118 5.85 -15.58 11.04
N ARG A 119 5.00 -15.34 10.02
CA ARG A 119 3.55 -15.25 10.12
C ARG A 119 2.82 -16.58 9.91
N LYS A 120 3.53 -17.67 9.62
CA LYS A 120 2.97 -18.99 9.27
C LYS A 120 2.02 -18.94 8.07
N LEU A 121 2.38 -18.14 7.06
CA LEU A 121 1.64 -18.00 5.81
C LEU A 121 2.36 -18.71 4.68
N ALA A 122 1.58 -19.13 3.67
CA ALA A 122 2.15 -19.58 2.41
C ALA A 122 2.83 -18.39 1.70
N LEU A 123 3.99 -18.66 1.10
CA LEU A 123 4.72 -17.69 0.29
C LEU A 123 3.83 -17.18 -0.86
N PRO A 124 3.56 -15.87 -0.96
CA PRO A 124 2.85 -15.30 -2.10
C PRO A 124 3.59 -15.58 -3.40
N GLN A 125 2.86 -16.02 -4.42
CA GLN A 125 3.43 -16.21 -5.76
C GLN A 125 3.45 -14.87 -6.48
N ILE A 126 4.64 -14.33 -6.70
CA ILE A 126 4.87 -13.07 -7.41
C ILE A 126 5.88 -13.39 -8.51
N SER A 127 5.56 -13.04 -9.75
CA SER A 127 6.52 -13.22 -10.85
C SER A 127 7.59 -12.13 -10.80
N GLU A 128 8.79 -12.42 -11.32
CA GLU A 128 9.84 -11.40 -11.50
C GLU A 128 9.34 -10.20 -12.32
N VAL A 129 8.52 -10.47 -13.34
CA VAL A 129 7.87 -9.42 -14.15
C VAL A 129 6.94 -8.54 -13.31
N ASP A 130 6.16 -9.10 -12.39
CA ASP A 130 5.30 -8.30 -11.51
C ASP A 130 6.12 -7.53 -10.48
N PHE A 131 7.17 -8.15 -9.93
CA PHE A 131 8.12 -7.47 -9.05
C PHE A 131 8.73 -6.24 -9.71
N ASP A 132 9.25 -6.37 -10.94
CA ASP A 132 9.84 -5.25 -11.68
C ASP A 132 8.83 -4.12 -11.91
N HIS A 133 7.60 -4.46 -12.28
CA HIS A 133 6.55 -3.44 -12.46
C HIS A 133 6.18 -2.74 -11.15
N ILE A 134 6.04 -3.49 -10.05
CA ILE A 134 5.76 -2.94 -8.72
C ILE A 134 6.89 -2.00 -8.30
N LEU A 135 8.14 -2.46 -8.44
CA LEU A 135 9.31 -1.70 -8.04
C LEU A 135 9.41 -0.39 -8.81
N ASN A 136 9.28 -0.44 -10.15
CA ASN A 136 9.32 0.75 -10.99
C ASN A 136 8.19 1.73 -10.65
N GLU A 137 6.94 1.27 -10.46
CA GLU A 137 5.83 2.16 -10.09
C GLU A 137 6.04 2.78 -8.70
N ILE A 138 6.59 2.05 -7.72
CA ILE A 138 6.94 2.64 -6.41
C ILE A 138 8.05 3.68 -6.54
N MET A 139 9.08 3.43 -7.34
CA MET A 139 10.18 4.37 -7.54
C MET A 139 9.70 5.65 -8.22
N ASP A 140 8.89 5.56 -9.26
CA ASP A 140 8.29 6.71 -9.95
C ASP A 140 7.44 7.54 -8.97
N LEU A 141 6.56 6.88 -8.21
CA LEU A 141 5.73 7.55 -7.21
C LEU A 141 6.56 8.16 -6.06
N THR A 142 7.70 7.55 -5.70
CA THR A 142 8.62 8.09 -4.70
C THR A 142 9.22 9.41 -5.18
N VAL A 143 9.66 9.46 -6.45
CA VAL A 143 10.19 10.70 -7.05
C VAL A 143 9.13 11.78 -7.08
N GLU A 144 7.91 11.46 -7.52
CA GLU A 144 6.78 12.39 -7.50
C GLU A 144 6.50 12.92 -6.09
N TRP A 145 6.42 12.02 -5.10
CA TRP A 145 6.16 12.37 -3.70
C TRP A 145 7.24 13.27 -3.10
N GLN A 146 8.52 12.98 -3.38
CA GLN A 146 9.64 13.79 -2.93
C GLN A 146 9.61 15.20 -3.54
N GLY A 147 9.19 15.31 -4.81
CA GLY A 147 9.03 16.57 -5.52
C GLY A 147 7.87 17.45 -5.02
N LEU A 148 6.91 16.89 -4.27
CA LEU A 148 5.81 17.67 -3.70
C LEU A 148 6.28 18.60 -2.57
N GLY A 149 5.78 19.83 -2.59
CA GLY A 149 5.82 20.76 -1.46
C GLY A 149 4.77 20.44 -0.40
N GLU A 150 4.89 21.09 0.75
CA GLU A 150 3.93 20.96 1.85
C GLU A 150 2.50 21.30 1.41
N GLY A 151 1.53 20.49 1.84
CA GLY A 151 0.11 20.66 1.49
C GLY A 151 -0.26 20.31 0.05
N GLN A 152 0.72 19.95 -0.80
CA GLN A 152 0.43 19.43 -2.13
C GLN A 152 0.03 17.96 -2.06
N SER A 153 -0.73 17.52 -3.08
CA SER A 153 -1.31 16.17 -3.12
C SER A 153 -1.00 15.45 -4.41
N LEU A 154 -0.81 14.14 -4.29
CA LEU A 154 -0.82 13.17 -5.37
C LEU A 154 -2.16 12.43 -5.37
N THR A 155 -2.84 12.39 -6.52
CA THR A 155 -4.14 11.70 -6.67
C THR A 155 -4.01 10.52 -7.60
N LEU A 156 -4.27 9.32 -7.09
CA LEU A 156 -4.19 8.05 -7.80
C LEU A 156 -5.59 7.42 -7.96
N LYS A 157 -5.74 6.49 -8.92
CA LYS A 157 -7.00 5.80 -9.21
C LYS A 157 -6.89 4.31 -8.88
N PHE A 158 -7.79 3.82 -8.02
CA PHE A 158 -7.89 2.43 -7.57
C PHE A 158 -9.28 1.82 -7.84
#